data_AF-A0A392RML0-F1
#
_entry.id   AF-A0A392RML0-F1
#
_cell.length_a   1.000
_cell.length_b   1.000
_cell.length_c   1.000
_cell.angle_alpha   90.00
_cell.angle_beta   90.00
_cell.angle_gamma   90.00
#
_symmetry.space_group_name_H-M   'P 1'
#
loop_
_entity.id
_entity.type
_entity.pdbx_description
1 polymer ?
#
loop_
_entity_poly.entity_id
_entity_poly.type
_entity_poly.pdbx_seq_one_letter_code
_entity_poly.pdbx_strand_id
1 'polypeptide(L)' 'MGTRLKMSTSHHPQTDGQSERTIQTLEDMLRACVLEDGGSWGDYLHLIEFAYNNSYHASIGMAPY' A
#
# COMPACT_ATOMS: atom_id res chain seq x y z
N MET A 1 -14.88 18.65 -12.78
CA MET A 1 -14.29 18.09 -11.55
C MET A 1 -13.26 19.08 -11.05
N GLY A 2 -13.60 19.94 -10.08
CA GLY A 2 -12.75 21.07 -9.63
C GLY A 2 -11.59 20.66 -8.72
N THR A 3 -10.83 19.63 -9.10
CA THR A 3 -9.78 19.04 -8.26
C THR A 3 -8.47 19.85 -8.39
N ARG A 4 -7.87 20.24 -7.26
CA ARG A 4 -6.54 20.86 -7.23
C ARG A 4 -5.46 19.80 -7.05
N LEU A 5 -4.52 19.73 -7.98
CA LEU A 5 -3.35 18.86 -7.89
C LEU A 5 -2.37 19.42 -6.85
N LYS A 6 -1.96 18.58 -5.91
CA LYS A 6 -0.84 18.85 -4.99
C LYS A 6 0.30 17.92 -5.39
N MET A 7 1.37 18.49 -5.91
CA MET A 7 2.54 17.73 -6.34
C MET A 7 3.57 17.66 -5.22
N SER A 8 4.16 16.48 -5.03
CA SER A 8 5.35 16.28 -4.22
C SER A 8 6.54 17.03 -4.84
N THR A 9 7.52 17.44 -4.02
CA THR A 9 8.77 17.98 -4.56
C THR A 9 9.63 16.86 -5.12
N SER A 10 10.34 17.15 -6.22
CA SER A 10 11.21 16.18 -6.89
C SER A 10 12.28 15.64 -5.93
N HIS A 11 12.48 14.31 -5.93
CA HIS A 11 13.41 13.61 -5.04
C HIS A 11 13.17 13.85 -3.53
N HIS A 12 11.95 14.23 -3.13
CA HIS A 12 11.57 14.37 -1.72
C HIS A 12 10.45 13.39 -1.35
N PRO A 13 10.79 12.09 -1.23
CA PRO A 13 9.85 11.02 -0.91
C PRO A 13 8.97 11.35 0.32
N GLN A 14 9.58 11.92 1.37
CA GLN A 14 8.92 12.33 2.60
C GLN A 14 7.74 13.31 2.44
N THR A 15 7.61 14.03 1.32
CA THR A 15 6.44 14.92 1.08
C THR A 15 5.14 14.14 1.08
N ASP A 16 5.17 12.87 0.66
CA ASP A 16 4.01 11.98 0.56
C ASP A 16 4.21 10.71 1.41
N GLY A 17 4.85 10.86 2.57
CA GLY A 17 5.29 9.72 3.40
C GLY A 17 4.17 8.76 3.85
N GLN A 18 2.90 9.20 3.84
CA GLN A 18 1.76 8.31 4.08
C GLN A 18 1.57 7.31 2.92
N SER A 19 1.59 7.80 1.69
CA SER A 19 1.51 6.95 0.50
C SER A 19 2.73 6.03 0.42
N GLU A 20 3.92 6.53 0.74
CA GLU A 20 5.14 5.72 0.72
C GLU A 20 5.14 4.58 1.73
N ARG A 21 4.71 4.85 2.96
CA ARG A 21 4.60 3.81 3.99
C ARG A 21 3.55 2.76 3.62
N THR A 22 2.47 3.20 2.99
CA THR A 22 1.43 2.31 2.47
C THR A 22 1.97 1.42 1.36
N ILE A 23 2.68 2.01 0.39
CA ILE A 23 3.33 1.28 -0.72
C ILE A 23 4.32 0.26 -0.18
N GLN A 24 5.17 0.63 0.78
CA GLN A 24 6.14 -0.29 1.39
C GLN A 24 5.46 -1.50 2.04
N THR A 25 4.36 -1.29 2.76
CA THR A 25 3.61 -2.38 3.40
C THR A 25 3.00 -3.32 2.36
N LEU A 26 2.43 -2.76 1.29
CA LEU A 26 1.87 -3.55 0.18
C LEU A 26 2.96 -4.32 -0.57
N GLU A 27 4.13 -3.73 -0.79
CA GLU A 27 5.28 -4.41 -1.40
C GLU A 27 5.77 -5.58 -0.56
N ASP A 28 5.80 -5.46 0.76
CA ASP A 28 6.19 -6.55 1.66
C ASP A 28 5.17 -7.70 1.64
N MET A 29 3.87 -7.38 1.61
CA MET A 29 2.81 -8.37 1.42
C MET A 29 2.92 -9.07 0.06
N LEU A 30 3.14 -8.32 -1.02
CA LEU A 30 3.36 -8.85 -2.36
C LEU A 30 4.60 -9.75 -2.42
N ARG A 31 5.70 -9.36 -1.76
CA ARG A 31 6.92 -10.17 -1.73
C ARG A 31 6.68 -11.53 -1.07
N ALA A 32 5.88 -11.58 -0.01
CA ALA A 32 5.48 -12.85 0.59
C ALA A 32 4.69 -13.73 -0.40
N CYS A 33 3.68 -13.18 -1.08
CA CYS A 33 2.89 -13.92 -2.06
C CYS A 33 3.70 -14.40 -3.28
N VAL A 34 4.60 -13.56 -3.79
CA VAL A 34 5.49 -13.92 -4.93
C VAL A 34 6.41 -15.08 -4.57
N LEU A 35 6.94 -15.10 -3.34
CA LEU A 35 7.81 -16.17 -2.85
C LEU A 35 7.06 -17.51 -2.72
N GLU A 36 5.78 -17.48 -2.37
CA GLU A 36 4.96 -18.69 -2.24
C GLU A 36 4.46 -19.23 -3.59
N ASP A 37 4.17 -18.36 -4.56
CA ASP A 37 3.46 -18.74 -5.79
C ASP A 37 4.31 -18.68 -7.08
N GLY A 38 5.58 -18.25 -6.98
CA GLY A 38 6.54 -18.34 -8.08
C GLY A 38 6.28 -17.40 -9.27
N GLY A 39 5.36 -16.43 -9.15
CA GLY A 39 5.18 -15.38 -10.15
C GLY A 39 3.75 -14.94 -10.44
N SER A 40 2.70 -15.59 -9.92
CA SER A 40 1.30 -15.18 -10.17
C SER A 40 0.78 -14.11 -9.20
N TRP A 41 1.59 -13.10 -8.89
CA TRP A 41 1.23 -12.03 -7.94
C TRP A 41 -0.05 -11.27 -8.30
N GLY A 42 -0.39 -11.19 -9.59
CA GLY A 42 -1.61 -10.56 -10.06
C GLY A 42 -2.88 -11.23 -9.52
N ASP A 43 -2.85 -12.55 -9.35
CA ASP A 43 -3.98 -13.30 -8.80
C ASP A 43 -4.16 -13.02 -7.30
N TYR A 44 -3.12 -12.60 -6.58
CA TYR A 44 -3.19 -12.29 -5.14
C TYR A 44 -3.51 -10.83 -4.85
N LEU A 45 -3.50 -9.95 -5.85
CA LEU A 45 -3.66 -8.51 -5.62
C LEU A 45 -4.97 -8.17 -4.89
N HIS A 46 -6.06 -8.84 -5.24
CA HIS A 46 -7.36 -8.66 -4.59
C HIS A 46 -7.37 -9.13 -3.12
N LEU A 47 -6.62 -10.20 -2.80
CA LEU A 47 -6.49 -10.70 -1.44
C LEU A 47 -5.61 -9.79 -0.59
N ILE A 48 -4.52 -9.26 -1.17
CA ILE A 48 -3.62 -8.33 -0.49
C ILE A 48 -4.34 -7.01 -0.19
N GLU A 49 -5.10 -6.47 -1.15
CA GLU A 49 -5.94 -5.29 -0.94
C GLU A 49 -6.95 -5.53 0.20
N PHE A 50 -7.66 -6.67 0.16
CA PHE A 50 -8.60 -7.04 1.21
C PHE A 50 -7.93 -7.15 2.59
N ALA A 51 -6.80 -7.86 2.67
CA ALA A 51 -6.05 -8.04 3.90
C ALA A 51 -5.56 -6.70 4.45
N TYR A 52 -4.99 -5.84 3.61
CA TYR A 52 -4.49 -4.53 4.03
C TYR A 52 -5.60 -3.64 4.58
N ASN A 53 -6.74 -3.56 3.88
CA ASN A 53 -7.87 -2.70 4.25
C ASN A 53 -8.61 -3.15 5.51
N ASN A 54 -8.60 -4.45 5.82
CA ASN A 54 -9.30 -5.01 6.99
C ASN A 54 -8.36 -5.32 8.17
N SER A 55 -7.05 -5.20 7.99
CA SER A 55 -6.08 -5.43 9.06
C SER A 55 -6.00 -4.23 10.00
N TYR A 56 -5.73 -4.50 11.27
CA TYR A 56 -5.50 -3.45 12.27
C TYR A 56 -4.22 -2.66 11.97
N HIS A 57 -4.33 -1.34 11.89
CA HIS A 57 -3.19 -0.45 11.70
C HIS A 57 -2.92 0.30 13.00
N ALA A 58 -1.76 0.05 13.62
CA ALA A 58 -1.39 0.70 14.88
C ALA A 58 -1.30 2.24 14.78
N SER A 59 -1.04 2.79 13.60
CA SER A 59 -0.97 4.24 13.36
C SER A 59 -2.32 4.95 13.48
N ILE A 60 -3.42 4.27 13.11
CA ILE A 60 -4.78 4.82 13.16
C ILE A 60 -5.65 4.16 14.25
N GLY A 61 -5.15 3.09 14.88
CA GLY A 61 -5.83 2.41 15.98
C GLY A 61 -7.03 1.56 15.57
N MET A 62 -7.19 1.28 14.27
CA MET A 62 -8.27 0.47 13.71
C MET A 62 -7.90 -0.06 12.33
N ALA A 63 -8.79 -0.86 11.73
CA ALA A 63 -8.72 -1.15 10.31
C ALA A 63 -9.13 0.09 9.49
N PRO A 64 -8.50 0.36 8.34
CA PRO A 64 -8.90 1.45 7.45
C PRO A 64 -10.35 1.37 6.95
N TYR A 65 -10.92 0.16 6.84
CA TYR A 65 -12.30 -0.11 6.42
C TYR A 65 -13.10 -0.85 7.50
#